data_AF-A0A653I2X8-F1
#
_entry.id   AF-A0A653I2X8-F1
#
_cell.length_a   1.000
_cell.length_b   1.000
_cell.length_c   1.000
_cell.angle_alpha   90.00
_cell.angle_beta   90.00
_cell.angle_gamma   90.00
#
_symmetry.space_group_name_H-M   'P 1'
#
loop_
_entity.id
_entity.type
_entity.pdbx_description
1 polymer ?
#
loop_
_entity_poly.entity_id
_entity_poly.type
_entity_poly.pdbx_seq_one_letter_code
_entity_poly.pdbx_strand_id
1 'polypeptide(L)'
;MTDEAVQVADFLKAHPDFLIKNPGILAFIKLPEQSTGNVASLHERQVQTMREKVKSLELRVVELTHAAVENQAIIGNLQAITRTLLTVKDAVDLPAVLVDAIQKKFVVPIVRLQLWNESDCSIGDSDKSRIDDMKNLYCGFAENAPTLSLFDGEQVAPRSVVLIPLRIGASPVTFGCLGFGSPDKDRFSPTLETDFLNTLAETACAALSRLQNPQS
;
A
#
# COMPACT_ATOMS: atom_id res chain seq x y z
N MET A 1 -67.95 0.14 32.65
CA MET A 1 -67.09 -0.42 31.58
C MET A 1 -67.91 -1.50 30.91
N THR A 2 -68.17 -1.36 29.62
CA THR A 2 -69.18 -2.13 28.87
C THR A 2 -68.77 -3.59 28.70
N ASP A 3 -69.73 -4.50 28.88
CA ASP A 3 -69.59 -5.98 28.79
C ASP A 3 -68.93 -6.44 27.47
N GLU A 4 -69.13 -5.66 26.41
CA GLU A 4 -68.51 -5.84 25.08
C GLU A 4 -66.98 -5.78 25.12
N ALA A 5 -66.38 -4.92 25.94
CA ALA A 5 -64.93 -4.81 26.03
C ALA A 5 -64.29 -6.06 26.66
N VAL A 6 -64.99 -6.69 27.60
CA VAL A 6 -64.54 -7.94 28.24
C VAL A 6 -64.63 -9.10 27.25
N GLN A 7 -65.73 -9.18 26.48
CA GLN A 7 -65.90 -10.21 25.45
C GLN A 7 -64.85 -10.08 24.33
N VAL A 8 -64.54 -8.87 23.88
CA VAL A 8 -63.48 -8.64 22.88
C VAL A 8 -62.10 -9.04 23.43
N ALA A 9 -61.82 -8.75 24.69
CA ALA A 9 -60.56 -9.14 25.32
C ALA A 9 -60.41 -10.66 25.43
N ASP A 10 -61.47 -11.38 25.80
CA ASP A 10 -61.43 -12.83 25.92
C ASP A 10 -61.41 -13.53 24.55
N PHE A 11 -62.07 -12.95 23.53
CA PHE A 11 -61.97 -13.41 22.15
C PHE A 11 -60.55 -13.29 21.59
N LEU A 12 -59.88 -12.15 21.82
CA LEU A 12 -58.48 -11.94 21.40
C LEU A 12 -57.50 -12.88 22.11
N LYS A 13 -57.75 -13.24 23.38
CA LYS A 13 -56.95 -14.24 24.10
C LYS A 13 -57.13 -15.66 23.54
N ALA A 14 -58.36 -16.02 23.17
CA ALA A 14 -58.65 -17.34 22.60
C ALA A 14 -58.12 -17.50 21.17
N HIS A 15 -57.93 -16.40 20.43
CA HIS A 15 -57.49 -16.41 19.03
C HIS A 15 -56.32 -15.45 18.76
N PRO A 16 -55.10 -15.79 19.19
CA PRO A 16 -53.91 -14.93 19.01
C PRO A 16 -53.57 -14.66 17.53
N ASP A 17 -53.89 -15.59 16.62
CA ASP A 17 -53.64 -15.46 15.18
C ASP A 17 -54.54 -14.42 14.49
N PHE A 18 -55.60 -13.96 15.16
CA PHE A 18 -56.57 -13.02 14.59
C PHE A 18 -55.92 -11.70 14.19
N LEU A 19 -54.94 -11.22 14.96
CA LEU A 19 -54.18 -10.00 14.69
C LEU A 19 -53.17 -10.18 13.55
N ILE A 20 -52.65 -11.40 13.37
CA ILE A 20 -51.74 -11.74 12.27
C ILE A 20 -52.51 -11.76 10.93
N LYS A 21 -53.74 -12.27 10.95
CA LYS A 21 -54.61 -12.36 9.76
C LYS A 21 -55.25 -11.02 9.38
N ASN A 22 -55.28 -10.05 10.30
CA ASN A 22 -55.91 -8.74 10.08
C ASN A 22 -54.95 -7.58 10.45
N PRO A 23 -53.83 -7.41 9.73
CA PRO A 23 -52.80 -6.41 10.05
C PRO A 23 -53.29 -4.97 9.96
N GLY A 24 -54.38 -4.71 9.21
CA GLY A 24 -54.99 -3.39 9.12
C GLY A 24 -55.53 -2.87 10.45
N ILE A 25 -55.88 -3.74 11.41
CA ILE A 25 -56.34 -3.35 12.74
C ILE A 25 -55.19 -2.79 13.59
N LEU A 26 -53.97 -3.31 13.42
CA LEU A 26 -52.78 -2.85 14.14
C LEU A 26 -52.44 -1.39 13.82
N ALA A 27 -52.78 -0.91 12.62
CA ALA A 27 -52.56 0.48 12.21
C ALA A 27 -53.38 1.50 13.03
N PHE A 28 -54.48 1.06 13.66
CA PHE A 28 -55.37 1.93 14.45
C PHE A 28 -55.19 1.77 15.97
N ILE A 29 -54.41 0.79 16.42
CA ILE A 29 -54.11 0.58 17.85
C ILE A 29 -52.96 1.50 18.24
N LYS A 30 -53.28 2.62 18.90
CA LYS A 30 -52.30 3.44 19.61
C LYS A 30 -52.14 2.90 21.03
N LEU A 31 -51.12 2.06 21.25
CA LEU A 31 -50.69 1.73 22.60
C LEU A 31 -50.07 2.99 23.24
N PRO A 32 -50.48 3.40 24.45
CA PRO A 32 -49.77 4.41 25.19
C PRO A 32 -48.35 3.91 25.47
N GLU A 33 -47.34 4.69 25.11
CA GLU A 33 -45.96 4.45 25.55
C GLU A 33 -45.90 4.55 27.07
N GLN A 34 -46.11 3.43 27.76
CA GLN A 34 -45.82 3.28 29.17
C GLN A 34 -45.07 1.97 29.39
N SER A 35 -43.75 2.09 29.31
CA SER A 35 -42.76 1.31 30.07
C SER A 35 -43.03 -0.21 30.20
N THR A 36 -42.40 -1.01 29.36
CA THR A 36 -41.88 -2.32 29.79
C THR A 36 -40.54 -2.58 29.11
N GLY A 37 -39.46 -2.17 29.79
CA GLY A 37 -38.09 -2.32 29.34
C GLY A 37 -37.64 -3.78 29.31
N ASN A 38 -37.26 -4.26 28.12
CA ASN A 38 -36.10 -5.13 27.85
C ASN A 38 -36.11 -5.73 26.43
N VAL A 39 -37.24 -5.68 25.70
CA VAL A 39 -37.34 -6.36 24.39
C VAL A 39 -37.15 -5.39 23.20
N ALA A 40 -37.57 -4.13 23.32
CA ALA A 40 -37.28 -3.09 22.32
C ALA A 40 -35.79 -2.70 22.30
N SER A 41 -35.09 -2.81 23.44
CA SER A 41 -33.67 -2.49 23.55
C SER A 41 -32.75 -3.45 22.77
N LEU A 42 -33.17 -4.69 22.50
CA LEU A 42 -32.36 -5.63 21.72
C LEU A 42 -32.41 -5.32 20.22
N HIS A 43 -33.60 -5.03 19.68
CA HIS A 43 -33.73 -4.68 18.27
C HIS A 43 -33.11 -3.30 18.00
N GLU A 44 -33.32 -2.31 18.86
CA GLU A 44 -32.64 -1.01 18.76
C GLU A 44 -31.11 -1.14 18.83
N ARG A 45 -30.60 -1.98 19.75
CA ARG A 45 -29.15 -2.24 19.87
C ARG A 45 -28.59 -3.02 18.68
N GLN A 46 -29.35 -3.93 18.09
CA GLN A 46 -28.99 -4.62 16.84
C GLN A 46 -28.92 -3.64 15.66
N VAL A 47 -29.91 -2.76 15.51
CA VAL A 47 -29.91 -1.73 14.46
C VAL A 47 -28.75 -0.76 14.67
N GLN A 48 -28.48 -0.35 15.90
CA GLN A 48 -27.35 0.52 16.23
C GLN A 48 -26.01 -0.16 15.89
N THR A 49 -25.83 -1.43 16.26
CA THR A 49 -24.63 -2.22 15.91
C THR A 49 -24.47 -2.37 14.40
N MET A 50 -25.57 -2.58 13.67
CA MET A 50 -25.54 -2.64 12.20
C MET A 50 -25.13 -1.31 11.59
N ARG A 51 -25.65 -0.17 12.09
CA ARG A 51 -25.24 1.17 11.63
C ARG A 51 -23.76 1.44 11.89
N GLU A 52 -23.25 1.05 13.06
CA GLU A 52 -21.83 1.17 13.40
C GLU A 52 -20.96 0.31 12.48
N LYS A 53 -21.38 -0.93 12.19
CA LYS A 53 -20.70 -1.80 11.21
C LYS A 53 -20.72 -1.22 9.81
N VAL A 54 -21.87 -0.72 9.34
CA VAL A 54 -21.98 -0.08 8.02
C VAL A 54 -21.03 1.12 7.94
N LYS A 55 -21.04 1.99 8.95
CA LYS A 55 -20.12 3.14 9.00
C LYS A 55 -18.65 2.72 8.99
N SER A 56 -18.29 1.68 9.74
CA SER A 56 -16.94 1.12 9.75
C SER A 56 -16.54 0.56 8.39
N LEU A 57 -17.44 -0.15 7.72
CA LEU A 57 -17.22 -0.66 6.36
C LEU A 57 -17.10 0.46 5.33
N GLU A 58 -17.93 1.49 5.41
CA GLU A 58 -17.84 2.67 4.54
C GLU A 58 -16.49 3.37 4.69
N LEU A 59 -16.02 3.57 5.94
CA LEU A 59 -14.69 4.11 6.21
C LEU A 59 -13.59 3.22 5.60
N ARG A 60 -13.71 1.90 5.77
CA ARG A 60 -12.74 0.96 5.21
C ARG A 60 -12.73 0.97 3.68
N VAL A 61 -13.89 1.12 3.04
CA VAL A 61 -13.99 1.28 1.58
C VAL A 61 -13.26 2.54 1.15
N VAL A 62 -13.45 3.66 1.85
CA VAL A 62 -12.75 4.92 1.54
C VAL A 62 -11.23 4.74 1.63
N GLU A 63 -10.73 4.11 2.70
CA GLU A 63 -9.30 3.81 2.85
C GLU A 63 -8.77 2.94 1.70
N LEU A 64 -9.49 1.89 1.33
CA LEU A 64 -9.11 1.02 0.21
C LEU A 64 -9.12 1.76 -1.13
N THR A 65 -10.09 2.66 -1.36
CA THR A 65 -10.12 3.47 -2.58
C THR A 65 -8.95 4.45 -2.65
N HIS A 66 -8.55 5.05 -1.53
CA HIS A 66 -7.38 5.92 -1.47
C HIS A 66 -6.11 5.14 -1.82
N ALA A 67 -5.90 4.00 -1.17
CA ALA A 67 -4.76 3.11 -1.46
C ALA A 67 -4.75 2.65 -2.92
N ALA A 68 -5.93 2.35 -3.50
CA ALA A 68 -6.03 1.97 -4.91
C ALA A 68 -5.62 3.10 -5.86
N VAL A 69 -5.98 4.34 -5.56
CA VAL A 69 -5.58 5.52 -6.36
C VAL A 69 -4.07 5.76 -6.27
N GLU A 70 -3.50 5.66 -5.07
CA GLU A 70 -2.05 5.77 -4.87
C GLU A 70 -1.27 4.67 -5.62
N ASN A 71 -1.72 3.43 -5.51
CA ASN A 71 -1.14 2.29 -6.23
C ASN A 71 -1.24 2.48 -7.76
N GLN A 72 -2.38 2.96 -8.25
CA GLN A 72 -2.55 3.24 -9.68
C GLN A 72 -1.58 4.33 -10.17
N ALA A 73 -1.30 5.35 -9.36
CA ALA A 73 -0.31 6.37 -9.67
C ALA A 73 1.11 5.79 -9.72
N ILE A 74 1.46 4.91 -8.77
CA ILE A 74 2.76 4.21 -8.76
C ILE A 74 2.92 3.34 -10.02
N ILE A 75 1.91 2.56 -10.39
CA ILE A 75 1.91 1.74 -11.60
C ILE A 75 2.09 2.62 -12.84
N GLY A 76 1.37 3.73 -12.94
CA GLY A 76 1.51 4.68 -14.05
C GLY A 76 2.92 5.26 -14.15
N ASN A 77 3.55 5.56 -13.01
CA ASN A 77 4.93 6.04 -12.95
C ASN A 77 5.93 4.97 -13.41
N LEU A 78 5.78 3.72 -12.96
CA LEU A 78 6.61 2.59 -13.41
C LEU A 78 6.50 2.41 -14.92
N GLN A 79 5.29 2.37 -15.47
CA GLN A 79 5.06 2.25 -16.90
C GLN A 79 5.70 3.40 -17.69
N ALA A 80 5.60 4.63 -17.18
CA ALA A 80 6.23 5.80 -17.81
C ALA A 80 7.76 5.70 -17.81
N ILE A 81 8.37 5.23 -16.71
CA ILE A 81 9.81 4.99 -16.63
C ILE A 81 10.20 3.89 -17.62
N THR A 82 9.54 2.74 -17.61
CA THR A 82 9.81 1.63 -18.54
C THR A 82 9.74 2.11 -19.99
N ARG A 83 8.69 2.86 -20.36
CA ARG A 83 8.58 3.45 -21.71
C ARG A 83 9.77 4.36 -22.03
N THR A 84 10.16 5.22 -21.09
CA THR A 84 11.31 6.13 -21.28
C THR A 84 12.59 5.35 -21.54
N LEU A 85 12.87 4.33 -20.74
CA LEU A 85 14.06 3.46 -20.90
C LEU A 85 14.06 2.68 -22.23
N LEU A 86 12.88 2.26 -22.71
CA LEU A 86 12.73 1.59 -23.99
C LEU A 86 12.94 2.53 -25.19
N THR A 87 12.73 3.84 -25.03
CA THR A 87 12.98 4.82 -26.09
C THR A 87 14.43 5.27 -26.22
N VAL A 88 15.27 4.98 -25.22
CA VAL A 88 16.70 5.29 -25.25
C VAL A 88 17.41 4.37 -26.26
N LYS A 89 18.09 4.99 -27.23
CA LYS A 89 18.82 4.29 -28.29
C LYS A 89 20.23 3.88 -27.84
N ASP A 90 20.96 4.83 -27.27
CA ASP A 90 22.34 4.62 -26.85
C ASP A 90 22.38 4.13 -25.39
N ALA A 91 22.98 2.97 -25.17
CA ALA A 91 22.98 2.34 -23.84
C ALA A 91 23.70 3.20 -22.79
N VAL A 92 24.70 3.98 -23.21
CA VAL A 92 25.49 4.88 -22.35
C VAL A 92 24.64 5.95 -21.66
N ASP A 93 23.50 6.34 -22.26
CA ASP A 93 22.61 7.35 -21.68
C ASP A 93 21.66 6.77 -20.62
N LEU A 94 21.53 5.44 -20.54
CA LEU A 94 20.56 4.78 -19.65
C LEU A 94 20.74 5.10 -18.17
N PRO A 95 21.96 5.14 -17.59
CA PRO A 95 22.14 5.44 -16.18
C PRO A 95 21.59 6.82 -15.83
N ALA A 96 21.94 7.83 -16.62
CA ALA A 96 21.49 9.21 -16.42
C ALA A 96 19.97 9.35 -16.60
N VAL A 97 19.42 8.75 -17.66
CA VAL A 97 17.96 8.78 -17.92
C VAL A 97 17.17 8.06 -16.83
N LEU A 98 17.67 6.93 -16.33
CA LEU A 98 17.03 6.18 -15.25
C LEU A 98 16.97 7.00 -13.96
N VAL A 99 18.09 7.58 -13.55
CA VAL A 99 18.17 8.41 -12.33
C VAL A 99 17.23 9.61 -12.43
N ASP A 100 17.27 10.34 -13.55
CA ASP A 100 16.40 11.50 -13.78
C ASP A 100 14.91 11.12 -13.79
N ALA A 101 14.56 10.01 -14.46
CA ALA A 101 13.18 9.54 -14.52
C ALA A 101 12.65 9.15 -13.13
N ILE A 102 13.45 8.46 -12.31
CA ILE A 102 13.06 8.09 -10.94
C ILE A 102 12.90 9.34 -10.07
N GLN A 103 13.86 10.26 -10.10
CA GLN A 103 13.80 11.51 -9.35
C GLN A 103 12.53 12.30 -9.68
N LYS A 104 12.23 12.47 -10.98
CA LYS A 104 11.07 13.24 -11.43
C LYS A 104 9.73 12.54 -11.16
N LYS A 105 9.63 11.22 -11.36
CA LYS A 105 8.35 10.49 -11.25
C LYS A 105 7.98 10.11 -9.83
N PHE A 106 8.96 9.72 -9.02
CA PHE A 106 8.73 9.31 -7.63
C PHE A 106 9.04 10.43 -6.61
N VAL A 107 9.49 11.59 -7.08
CA VAL A 107 9.81 12.77 -6.25
C VAL A 107 10.81 12.41 -5.15
N VAL A 108 11.76 11.52 -5.46
CA VAL A 108 12.73 10.99 -4.50
C VAL A 108 13.84 12.04 -4.28
N PRO A 109 14.16 12.43 -3.04
CA PRO A 109 15.10 13.52 -2.79
C PRO A 109 16.53 13.18 -3.22
N ILE A 110 16.96 11.95 -2.93
CA ILE A 110 18.30 11.48 -3.22
C ILE A 110 18.17 10.18 -4.02
N VAL A 111 18.72 10.18 -5.23
CA VAL A 111 18.86 8.97 -6.06
C VAL A 111 20.31 8.88 -6.47
N ARG A 112 20.91 7.71 -6.26
CA ARG A 112 22.30 7.42 -6.62
C ARG A 112 22.37 6.09 -7.33
N LEU A 113 23.06 6.08 -8.46
CA LEU A 113 23.34 4.88 -9.24
C LEU A 113 24.84 4.80 -9.38
N GLN A 114 25.41 3.68 -8.95
CA GLN A 114 26.83 3.40 -9.12
C GLN A 114 26.98 2.10 -9.89
N LEU A 115 27.68 2.16 -11.02
CA LEU A 115 28.14 0.97 -11.75
C LEU A 115 29.60 0.70 -11.39
N TRP A 116 30.00 -0.57 -11.35
CA TRP A 116 31.36 -0.95 -10.93
C TRP A 116 32.39 -0.89 -12.05
N ASN A 117 31.93 -0.96 -13.30
CA ASN A 117 32.77 -0.85 -14.49
C ASN A 117 33.08 0.61 -14.85
N GLU A 118 32.52 1.59 -14.13
CA GLU A 118 32.87 3.00 -14.27
C GLU A 118 34.16 3.31 -13.50
N SER A 119 35.04 4.10 -14.13
CA SER A 119 36.32 4.51 -13.57
C SER A 119 36.20 5.33 -12.27
N ASP A 120 35.04 5.95 -12.06
CA ASP A 120 34.76 6.81 -10.90
C ASP A 120 34.00 6.08 -9.78
N CYS A 121 34.09 4.75 -9.73
CA CYS A 121 33.43 3.96 -8.68
C CYS A 121 33.99 4.31 -7.28
N SER A 122 33.19 5.05 -6.50
CA SER A 122 33.52 5.47 -5.14
C SER A 122 33.31 4.39 -4.07
N ILE A 123 32.68 3.27 -4.45
CA ILE A 123 32.36 2.17 -3.53
C ILE A 123 33.57 1.25 -3.38
N GLY A 124 34.04 1.08 -2.15
CA GLY A 124 35.13 0.17 -1.82
C GLY A 124 34.74 -1.31 -1.97
N ASP A 125 35.73 -2.19 -2.15
CA ASP A 125 35.47 -3.62 -2.44
C ASP A 125 34.75 -4.35 -1.28
N SER A 126 34.93 -3.90 -0.03
CA SER A 126 34.20 -4.42 1.13
C SER A 126 32.71 -4.09 1.10
N ASP A 127 32.33 -2.95 0.53
CA ASP A 127 30.92 -2.58 0.38
C ASP A 127 30.30 -3.31 -0.81
N LYS A 128 31.06 -3.52 -1.90
CA LYS A 128 30.63 -4.35 -3.03
C LYS A 128 30.29 -5.77 -2.57
N SER A 129 31.13 -6.40 -1.75
CA SER A 129 30.84 -7.74 -1.23
C SER A 129 29.57 -7.78 -0.36
N ARG A 130 29.32 -6.72 0.44
CA ARG A 130 28.09 -6.61 1.23
C ARG A 130 26.85 -6.47 0.36
N ILE A 131 26.96 -5.77 -0.77
CA ILE A 131 25.89 -5.64 -1.77
C ILE A 131 25.66 -6.96 -2.51
N ASP A 132 26.72 -7.71 -2.83
CA ASP A 132 26.63 -9.04 -3.44
C ASP A 132 25.92 -10.06 -2.53
N ASP A 133 26.20 -10.00 -1.22
CA ASP A 133 25.55 -10.87 -0.23
C ASP A 133 24.03 -10.59 -0.09
N MET A 134 23.55 -9.43 -0.55
CA MET A 134 22.14 -9.08 -0.51
C MET A 134 21.35 -9.91 -1.52
N LYS A 135 20.52 -10.86 -1.05
CA LYS A 135 19.64 -11.62 -1.95
C LYS A 135 18.52 -10.76 -2.53
N ASN A 136 17.96 -9.88 -1.72
CA ASN A 136 16.83 -9.00 -2.04
C ASN A 136 17.24 -7.53 -1.86
N LEU A 137 16.42 -6.61 -2.38
CA LEU A 137 16.58 -5.19 -2.05
C LEU A 137 16.44 -4.95 -0.55
N TYR A 138 17.13 -3.92 -0.07
CA TYR A 138 16.99 -3.42 1.29
C TYR A 138 16.08 -2.20 1.27
N CYS A 139 15.11 -2.12 2.19
CA CYS A 139 14.25 -0.96 2.39
C CYS A 139 14.07 -0.75 3.90
N GLY A 140 14.50 0.40 4.43
CA GLY A 140 14.40 0.67 5.85
C GLY A 140 15.21 1.87 6.33
N PHE A 141 15.53 1.86 7.62
CA PHE A 141 16.29 2.93 8.27
C PHE A 141 17.76 2.92 7.85
N ALA A 142 18.33 4.11 7.63
CA ALA A 142 19.73 4.25 7.21
C ALA A 142 20.72 3.58 8.20
N GLU A 143 20.43 3.61 9.49
CA GLU A 143 21.25 3.01 10.56
C GLU A 143 21.43 1.49 10.42
N ASN A 144 20.46 0.81 9.80
CA ASN A 144 20.45 -0.65 9.64
C ASN A 144 20.84 -1.07 8.22
N ALA A 145 21.22 -0.12 7.37
CA ALA A 145 21.59 -0.41 5.99
C ALA A 145 22.94 -1.15 5.93
N PRO A 146 23.11 -2.09 4.99
CA PRO A 146 24.36 -2.83 4.84
C PRO A 146 25.55 -1.93 4.48
N THR A 147 25.29 -0.86 3.72
CA THR A 147 26.25 0.19 3.42
C THR A 147 25.54 1.52 3.16
N LEU A 148 26.22 2.63 3.43
CA LEU A 148 25.76 3.98 3.12
C LEU A 148 26.72 4.73 2.20
N SER A 149 27.82 4.10 1.76
CA SER A 149 28.86 4.76 0.97
C SER A 149 28.37 5.29 -0.38
N LEU A 150 27.29 4.72 -0.90
CA LEU A 150 26.61 5.21 -2.10
C LEU A 150 26.05 6.65 -1.94
N PHE A 151 25.77 7.08 -0.70
CA PHE A 151 25.24 8.40 -0.39
C PHE A 151 26.31 9.36 0.16
N ASP A 152 27.58 8.95 0.18
CA ASP A 152 28.67 9.80 0.63
C ASP A 152 28.79 11.05 -0.26
N GLY A 153 28.97 12.21 0.36
CA GLY A 153 29.01 13.50 -0.33
C GLY A 153 27.67 14.19 -0.52
N GLU A 154 26.56 13.60 -0.07
CA GLU A 154 25.28 14.30 0.00
C GLU A 154 25.27 15.37 1.10
N GLN A 155 24.67 16.53 0.81
CA GLN A 155 24.58 17.62 1.81
C GLN A 155 23.67 17.27 2.98
N VAL A 156 22.67 16.42 2.74
CA VAL A 156 21.72 15.96 3.76
C VAL A 156 21.79 14.45 3.84
N ALA A 157 22.23 13.93 5.00
CA ALA A 157 22.27 12.49 5.23
C ALA A 157 20.85 11.90 5.23
N PRO A 158 20.61 10.81 4.49
CA PRO A 158 19.30 10.16 4.49
C PRO A 158 19.04 9.46 5.83
N ARG A 159 17.80 9.51 6.31
CA ARG A 159 17.33 8.79 7.51
C ARG A 159 16.64 7.48 7.17
N SER A 160 16.08 7.39 5.97
CA SER A 160 15.54 6.16 5.38
C SER A 160 16.15 5.95 4.00
N VAL A 161 16.44 4.68 3.68
CA VAL A 161 17.14 4.30 2.45
C VAL A 161 16.55 3.04 1.83
N VAL A 162 16.67 2.97 0.51
CA VAL A 162 16.48 1.75 -0.28
C VAL A 162 17.77 1.45 -1.01
N LEU A 163 18.23 0.21 -0.98
CA LEU A 163 19.39 -0.26 -1.76
C LEU A 163 18.96 -1.42 -2.64
N ILE A 164 19.21 -1.28 -3.92
CA ILE A 164 18.83 -2.23 -4.96
C ILE A 164 20.11 -2.77 -5.60
N PRO A 165 20.50 -4.02 -5.31
CA PRO A 165 21.62 -4.67 -5.97
C PRO A 165 21.29 -4.93 -7.44
N LEU A 166 22.11 -4.44 -8.37
CA LEU A 166 21.89 -4.63 -9.80
C LEU A 166 22.60 -5.88 -10.29
N ARG A 167 21.86 -6.86 -10.82
CA ARG A 167 22.41 -8.14 -11.30
C ARG A 167 21.81 -8.55 -12.63
N ILE A 168 22.53 -9.36 -13.40
CA ILE A 168 22.02 -9.95 -14.64
C ILE A 168 21.46 -11.34 -14.31
N GLY A 169 20.15 -11.52 -14.52
CA GLY A 169 19.49 -12.81 -14.25
C GLY A 169 19.72 -13.28 -12.82
N ALA A 170 20.13 -14.54 -12.65
CA ALA A 170 20.42 -15.16 -11.36
C ALA A 170 21.90 -15.07 -10.96
N SER A 171 22.68 -14.15 -11.55
CA SER A 171 24.10 -13.98 -11.19
C SER A 171 24.25 -13.63 -9.71
N PRO A 172 25.15 -14.29 -8.97
CA PRO A 172 25.47 -13.93 -7.60
C PRO A 172 26.33 -12.66 -7.51
N VAL A 173 26.98 -12.29 -8.61
CA VAL A 173 27.79 -11.08 -8.70
C VAL A 173 26.91 -9.98 -9.27
N THR A 174 26.80 -8.88 -8.52
CA THR A 174 26.13 -7.66 -8.96
C THR A 174 27.03 -6.93 -9.97
N PHE A 175 26.58 -5.84 -10.57
CA PHE A 175 27.42 -5.01 -11.45
C PHE A 175 27.32 -3.53 -11.11
N GLY A 176 26.54 -3.23 -10.08
CA GLY A 176 26.24 -1.90 -9.62
C GLY A 176 25.19 -1.94 -8.52
N CYS A 177 24.88 -0.76 -7.98
CA CYS A 177 23.88 -0.57 -6.94
C CYS A 177 23.08 0.70 -7.25
N LEU A 178 21.76 0.60 -7.09
CA LEU A 178 20.85 1.73 -7.16
C LEU A 178 20.32 2.03 -5.76
N GLY A 179 20.48 3.26 -5.31
CA GLY A 179 20.10 3.70 -3.98
C GLY A 179 19.12 4.85 -3.99
N PHE A 180 18.11 4.78 -3.13
CA PHE A 180 17.20 5.88 -2.84
C PHE A 180 17.41 6.34 -1.41
N GLY A 181 17.48 7.64 -1.21
CA GLY A 181 17.65 8.26 0.10
C GLY A 181 16.58 9.30 0.36
N SER A 182 16.11 9.37 1.61
CA SER A 182 15.19 10.42 2.07
C SER A 182 15.59 10.92 3.46
N PRO A 183 15.52 12.23 3.72
CA PRO A 183 15.71 12.79 5.06
C PRO A 183 14.52 12.47 5.99
N ASP A 184 13.36 12.16 5.42
CA ASP A 184 12.21 11.65 6.15
C ASP A 184 12.42 10.17 6.50
N LYS A 185 12.22 9.82 7.77
CA LYS A 185 12.43 8.48 8.33
C LYS A 185 11.28 7.52 7.98
N ASP A 186 10.07 8.04 7.76
CA ASP A 186 8.88 7.21 7.53
C ASP A 186 8.64 6.92 6.04
N ARG A 187 9.33 7.65 5.15
CA ARG A 187 9.17 7.52 3.70
C ARG A 187 9.52 6.13 3.16
N PHE A 188 10.64 5.56 3.60
CA PHE A 188 11.03 4.18 3.28
C PHE A 188 10.96 3.30 4.54
N SER A 189 9.79 3.28 5.17
CA SER A 189 9.53 2.41 6.31
C SER A 189 9.65 0.93 5.93
N PRO A 190 10.11 0.03 6.82
CA PRO A 190 10.08 -1.41 6.61
C PRO A 190 8.67 -1.99 6.38
N THR A 191 7.63 -1.23 6.73
CA THR A 191 6.22 -1.60 6.49
C THR A 191 5.75 -1.31 5.06
N LEU A 192 6.57 -0.62 4.25
CA LEU A 192 6.26 -0.32 2.86
C LEU A 192 6.23 -1.62 2.05
N GLU A 193 5.19 -1.78 1.24
CA GLU A 193 5.12 -2.88 0.28
C GLU A 193 6.22 -2.70 -0.77
N THR A 194 7.09 -3.72 -0.90
CA THR A 194 8.29 -3.62 -1.74
C THR A 194 8.06 -4.08 -3.18
N ASP A 195 6.85 -4.53 -3.52
CA ASP A 195 6.52 -5.10 -4.84
C ASP A 195 6.81 -4.13 -5.99
N PHE A 196 6.48 -2.84 -5.81
CA PHE A 196 6.79 -1.81 -6.80
C PHE A 196 8.29 -1.54 -6.91
N LEU A 197 9.02 -1.58 -5.78
CA LEU A 197 10.48 -1.42 -5.76
C LEU A 197 11.17 -2.62 -6.42
N ASN A 198 10.66 -3.83 -6.22
CA ASN A 198 11.14 -5.04 -6.90
C ASN A 198 10.90 -4.94 -8.41
N THR A 199 9.71 -4.49 -8.83
CA THR A 199 9.40 -4.28 -10.25
C THR A 199 10.33 -3.23 -10.88
N LEU A 200 10.61 -2.14 -10.16
CA LEU A 200 11.56 -1.12 -10.59
C LEU A 200 12.98 -1.68 -10.67
N ALA A 201 13.40 -2.47 -9.68
CA ALA A 201 14.70 -3.12 -9.63
C ALA A 201 14.89 -4.04 -10.85
N GLU A 202 13.93 -4.90 -11.15
CA GLU A 202 13.96 -5.79 -12.32
C GLU A 202 14.05 -5.01 -13.62
N THR A 203 13.23 -3.95 -13.75
CA THR A 203 13.25 -3.06 -14.93
C THR A 203 14.61 -2.37 -15.09
N ALA A 204 15.18 -1.86 -13.99
CA ALA A 204 16.49 -1.21 -13.99
C ALA A 204 17.61 -2.19 -14.34
N CYS A 205 17.62 -3.39 -13.74
CA CYS A 205 18.58 -4.44 -14.06
C CYS A 205 18.51 -4.82 -15.53
N ALA A 206 17.30 -5.04 -16.06
CA ALA A 206 17.10 -5.39 -17.46
C ALA A 206 17.57 -4.27 -18.40
N ALA A 207 17.22 -3.01 -18.12
CA ALA A 207 17.63 -1.88 -18.94
C ALA A 207 19.16 -1.70 -18.95
N LEU A 208 19.78 -1.72 -17.76
CA LEU A 208 21.21 -1.52 -17.59
C LEU A 208 22.06 -2.73 -18.00
N SER A 209 21.46 -3.92 -18.14
CA SER A 209 22.17 -5.09 -18.68
C SER A 209 22.74 -4.84 -20.09
N ARG A 210 22.19 -3.88 -20.85
CA ARG A 210 22.73 -3.47 -22.17
C ARG A 210 24.10 -2.80 -22.09
N LEU A 211 24.50 -2.30 -20.92
CA LEU A 211 25.84 -1.75 -20.67
C LEU A 211 26.85 -2.81 -20.28
N GLN A 212 26.38 -3.99 -19.90
CA GLN A 212 27.24 -5.13 -19.64
C GLN A 212 27.59 -5.71 -21.00
N ASN A 213 28.87 -5.67 -21.37
CA ASN A 213 29.33 -6.31 -22.60
C ASN A 213 28.81 -7.75 -22.61
N PRO A 214 28.24 -8.23 -23.74
CA PRO A 214 27.91 -9.63 -23.86
C PRO A 214 29.21 -10.41 -23.65
N GLN A 215 29.28 -11.14 -22.53
CA GLN A 215 30.31 -12.15 -22.31
C GLN A 215 30.22 -13.09 -23.53
N SER A 216 31.20 -12.96 -24.43
CA SER A 216 31.43 -13.89 -25.53
C SER A 216 32.08 -15.16 -25.01
#